data_AF-A0A8J3PVK4-F1
#
_entry.id   AF-A0A8J3PVK4-F1
#
_cell.length_a   1.000
_cell.length_b   1.000
_cell.length_c   1.000
_cell.angle_alpha   90.00
_cell.angle_beta   90.00
_cell.angle_gamma   90.00
#
_symmetry.space_group_name_H-M   'P 1'
#
loop_
_entity.id
_entity.type
_entity.pdbx_description
1 polymer ?
#
loop_
_entity_poly.entity_id
_entity_poly.type
_entity_poly.pdbx_seq_one_letter_code
_entity_poly.pdbx_strand_id
1 'polypeptide(L)'
;MISPKGFVRAPSADMAEARWDGSRWVIAGTPVPDGLTEENVAGLRDLRGVRIEWPHSIASLDVIHQLAAAGVPVHSAAAPDWIDPELRDLVTDTRWLEPEIDSTGASLADLRREEHSLRLRRHGLLRSINTSERGLVSVIAASRRPALTAFTLAQLARQRHVDMEVVYAAHGFPAEVVRQEARDFPFPIQVVELGRETVFGDVINAAVERASGRYIAKWDDDDWYSPDHLSDLLLAKEYSGADVVGMPTEYYYLEPLDITVRRGRWRTEIMADLVSGATLMLERATFQEIGGFQPVPQGGDTRLLRAVEAAGGTIYRTHGMGLLVRRSATAQHTWQPPLSEFIRGSANQWRGFRPTRILEGS
;
A
#
# COMPACT_ATOMS: atom_id res chain seq x y z
N MET A 1 -3.57 17.00 -9.65
CA MET A 1 -2.92 16.84 -8.33
C MET A 1 -1.60 16.15 -8.58
N ILE A 2 -0.50 16.71 -8.09
CA ILE A 2 0.80 16.05 -8.18
C ILE A 2 0.76 14.75 -7.38
N SER A 3 1.14 13.64 -8.02
CA SER A 3 0.95 12.31 -7.45
C SER A 3 2.10 11.35 -7.81
N PRO A 4 2.15 10.18 -7.16
CA PRO A 4 3.13 9.14 -7.48
C PRO A 4 2.93 8.48 -8.85
N LYS A 5 1.85 8.81 -9.59
CA LYS A 5 1.51 8.17 -10.86
C LYS A 5 2.67 8.20 -11.85
N GLY A 6 3.12 7.02 -12.27
CA GLY A 6 4.27 6.87 -13.17
C GLY A 6 5.63 6.82 -12.46
N PHE A 7 5.67 6.67 -11.13
CA PHE A 7 6.90 6.46 -10.38
C PHE A 7 7.78 5.36 -10.99
N VAL A 8 9.09 5.63 -11.09
CA VAL A 8 10.09 4.71 -11.62
C VAL A 8 10.84 4.06 -10.47
N ARG A 9 10.80 2.73 -10.39
CA ARG A 9 11.46 1.95 -9.31
C ARG A 9 12.97 1.87 -9.49
N ALA A 10 13.42 1.66 -10.72
CA ALA A 10 14.83 1.60 -11.09
C ALA A 10 15.21 2.90 -11.83
N PRO A 11 15.70 3.92 -11.11
CA PRO A 11 16.07 5.20 -11.73
C PRO A 11 17.23 5.01 -12.72
N SER A 12 17.22 5.78 -13.80
CA SER A 12 18.27 5.75 -14.83
C SER A 12 19.24 6.93 -14.74
N ALA A 13 18.91 7.94 -13.94
CA ALA A 13 19.73 9.12 -13.70
C ALA A 13 20.18 9.20 -12.23
N ASP A 14 21.29 9.88 -12.00
CA ASP A 14 21.86 10.08 -10.67
C ASP A 14 21.06 11.14 -9.87
N MET A 15 21.60 11.56 -8.73
CA MET A 15 21.04 12.64 -7.92
C MET A 15 21.05 13.98 -8.66
N ALA A 16 20.04 14.80 -8.37
CA ALA A 16 20.04 16.21 -8.73
C ALA A 16 19.97 17.10 -7.48
N GLU A 17 20.03 18.40 -7.67
CA GLU A 17 19.94 19.40 -6.60
C GLU A 17 18.66 20.22 -6.73
N ALA A 18 18.08 20.58 -5.59
CA ALA A 18 17.07 21.60 -5.45
C ALA A 18 17.64 22.73 -4.59
N ARG A 19 17.73 23.94 -5.16
CA ARG A 19 18.25 25.13 -4.48
C ARG A 19 17.31 26.31 -4.63
N TRP A 20 17.35 27.21 -3.65
CA TRP A 20 16.62 28.48 -3.71
C TRP A 20 17.50 29.58 -4.32
N ASP A 21 17.03 30.23 -5.38
CA ASP A 21 17.80 31.29 -6.08
C ASP A 21 17.62 32.70 -5.47
N GLY A 22 16.85 32.80 -4.39
CA GLY A 22 16.43 34.06 -3.76
C GLY A 22 14.96 34.39 -4.01
N SER A 23 14.36 33.85 -5.06
CA SER A 23 12.96 34.11 -5.44
C SER A 23 12.13 32.84 -5.65
N ARG A 24 12.76 31.75 -6.10
CA ARG A 24 12.10 30.49 -6.45
C ARG A 24 13.02 29.30 -6.29
N TRP A 25 12.43 28.11 -6.34
CA TRP A 25 13.18 26.86 -6.42
C TRP A 25 13.74 26.65 -7.83
N VAL A 26 14.97 26.15 -7.89
CA VAL A 26 15.59 25.63 -9.11
C VAL A 26 15.94 24.17 -8.84
N ILE A 27 15.31 23.26 -9.59
CA ILE A 27 15.42 21.80 -9.38
C ILE A 27 16.02 21.20 -10.65
N ALA A 28 17.12 20.46 -10.50
CA ALA A 28 17.87 19.90 -11.63
C ALA A 28 18.20 20.95 -12.72
N GLY A 29 18.44 22.20 -12.31
CA GLY A 29 18.71 23.33 -13.21
C GLY A 29 17.47 24.01 -13.80
N THR A 30 16.27 23.49 -13.57
CA THR A 30 15.00 24.06 -14.06
C THR A 30 14.33 24.92 -12.98
N PRO A 31 14.04 26.21 -13.23
CA PRO A 31 13.30 27.05 -12.30
C PRO A 31 11.83 26.65 -12.17
N VAL A 32 11.30 26.71 -10.95
CA VAL A 32 9.93 26.34 -10.58
C VAL A 32 9.30 27.50 -9.80
N PRO A 33 8.76 28.53 -10.49
CA PRO A 33 8.27 29.75 -9.84
C PRO A 33 6.93 29.55 -9.11
N ASP A 34 6.03 28.75 -9.67
CA ASP A 34 4.62 28.67 -9.24
C ASP A 34 4.22 27.26 -8.75
N GLY A 35 5.19 26.50 -8.23
CA GLY A 35 4.99 25.09 -7.87
C GLY A 35 5.28 24.13 -9.04
N LEU A 36 5.31 22.83 -8.74
CA LEU A 36 5.57 21.78 -9.71
C LEU A 36 4.37 21.52 -10.62
N THR A 37 4.66 21.35 -11.91
CA THR A 37 3.72 20.81 -12.90
C THR A 37 3.96 19.32 -13.12
N GLU A 38 3.01 18.62 -13.75
CA GLU A 38 3.18 17.22 -14.17
C GLU A 38 4.37 17.05 -15.13
N GLU A 39 4.65 18.04 -15.98
CA GLU A 39 5.80 18.03 -16.88
C GLU A 39 7.11 18.13 -16.10
N ASN A 40 7.18 19.03 -15.10
CA ASN A 40 8.35 19.11 -14.22
C ASN A 40 8.57 17.77 -13.53
N VAL A 41 7.52 17.17 -12.97
CA VAL A 41 7.62 15.89 -12.28
C VAL A 41 8.05 14.77 -13.23
N ALA A 42 7.52 14.71 -14.46
CA ALA A 42 7.90 13.71 -15.45
C ALA A 42 9.42 13.71 -15.70
N GLY A 43 10.03 14.89 -15.83
CA GLY A 43 11.48 15.04 -16.00
C GLY A 43 12.33 14.64 -14.77
N LEU A 44 11.72 14.52 -13.59
CA LEU A 44 12.40 14.19 -12.35
C LEU A 44 12.28 12.70 -11.96
N ARG A 45 11.39 11.92 -12.60
CA ARG A 45 11.08 10.55 -12.15
C ARG A 45 12.25 9.58 -12.28
N ASP A 46 13.10 9.80 -13.28
CA ASP A 46 14.30 8.98 -13.54
C ASP A 46 15.46 9.28 -12.59
N LEU A 47 15.38 10.35 -11.79
CA LEU A 47 16.41 10.70 -10.83
C LEU A 47 16.45 9.70 -9.67
N ARG A 48 17.67 9.43 -9.21
CA ARG A 48 17.92 8.69 -7.97
C ARG A 48 17.27 9.38 -6.77
N GLY A 49 17.31 10.71 -6.76
CA GLY A 49 16.74 11.57 -5.73
C GLY A 49 17.16 13.01 -5.93
N VAL A 50 16.67 13.89 -5.07
CA VAL A 50 16.96 15.32 -5.11
C VAL A 50 17.53 15.76 -3.77
N ARG A 51 18.76 16.27 -3.78
CA ARG A 51 19.42 16.86 -2.63
C ARG A 51 18.94 18.29 -2.45
N ILE A 52 18.36 18.61 -1.29
CA ILE A 52 17.89 19.95 -0.98
C ILE A 52 19.02 20.78 -0.38
N GLU A 53 19.25 21.96 -0.95
CA GLU A 53 20.05 23.03 -0.37
C GLU A 53 19.11 24.06 0.25
N TRP A 54 18.97 23.98 1.58
CA TRP A 54 18.02 24.80 2.30
C TRP A 54 18.45 26.26 2.35
N PRO A 55 17.56 27.21 1.99
CA PRO A 55 17.77 28.62 2.30
C PRO A 55 17.60 28.89 3.80
N HIS A 56 18.04 30.07 4.24
CA HIS A 56 17.84 30.52 5.62
C HIS A 56 16.35 30.57 6.00
N SER A 57 15.48 30.97 5.07
CA SER A 57 14.02 30.99 5.22
C SER A 57 13.35 31.02 3.84
N ILE A 58 12.11 30.53 3.75
CA ILE A 58 11.23 30.62 2.57
C ILE A 58 9.80 30.91 3.01
N ALA A 59 9.01 31.46 2.09
CA ALA A 59 7.60 31.73 2.32
C ALA A 59 6.73 30.45 2.32
N SER A 60 7.12 29.41 1.58
CA SER A 60 6.35 28.17 1.46
C SER A 60 7.23 26.95 1.19
N LEU A 61 6.80 25.79 1.70
CA LEU A 61 7.38 24.46 1.47
C LEU A 61 6.66 23.67 0.36
N ASP A 62 5.69 24.27 -0.35
CA ASP A 62 4.81 23.55 -1.28
C ASP A 62 5.56 22.73 -2.33
N VAL A 63 6.63 23.28 -2.91
CA VAL A 63 7.46 22.56 -3.89
C VAL A 63 8.08 21.29 -3.30
N ILE A 64 8.54 21.34 -2.05
CA ILE A 64 9.12 20.18 -1.37
C ILE A 64 8.04 19.14 -1.06
N HIS A 65 6.88 19.58 -0.58
CA HIS A 65 5.73 18.69 -0.38
C HIS A 65 5.25 18.06 -1.70
N GLN A 66 5.27 18.81 -2.80
CA GLN A 66 4.90 18.32 -4.13
C GLN A 66 5.94 17.32 -4.67
N LEU A 67 7.25 17.52 -4.45
CA LEU A 67 8.27 16.52 -4.77
C LEU A 67 8.03 15.22 -4.00
N ALA A 68 7.77 15.34 -2.69
CA ALA A 68 7.46 14.20 -1.83
C ALA A 68 6.19 13.47 -2.32
N ALA A 69 5.10 14.19 -2.57
CA ALA A 69 3.84 13.65 -3.10
C ALA A 69 4.00 13.03 -4.49
N ALA A 70 4.88 13.57 -5.34
CA ALA A 70 5.20 13.02 -6.65
C ALA A 70 5.95 11.67 -6.60
N GLY A 71 6.44 11.30 -5.42
CA GLY A 71 7.32 10.17 -5.23
C GLY A 71 8.76 10.43 -5.66
N VAL A 72 9.17 11.69 -5.85
CA VAL A 72 10.58 12.04 -6.07
C VAL A 72 11.29 12.02 -4.71
N PRO A 73 12.20 11.06 -4.44
CA PRO A 73 12.88 11.00 -3.16
C PRO A 73 13.70 12.26 -2.93
N VAL A 74 13.46 12.93 -1.81
CA VAL A 74 14.22 14.13 -1.40
C VAL A 74 15.05 13.83 -0.16
N HIS A 75 16.21 14.47 -0.05
CA HIS A 75 17.02 14.39 1.16
C HIS A 75 17.92 15.62 1.33
N SER A 76 18.45 15.80 2.53
CA SER A 76 19.42 16.85 2.87
C SER A 76 20.32 16.38 4.02
N ALA A 77 21.59 16.80 4.04
CA ALA A 77 22.51 16.44 5.12
C ALA A 77 22.08 17.02 6.49
N ALA A 78 21.45 18.19 6.45
CA ALA A 78 20.82 18.84 7.60
C ALA A 78 19.61 19.63 7.08
N ALA A 79 18.66 19.88 7.96
CA ALA A 79 17.44 20.63 7.64
C ALA A 79 17.17 21.67 8.74
N PRO A 80 16.78 22.92 8.38
CA PRO A 80 16.52 23.97 9.35
C PRO A 80 15.43 23.66 10.39
N ASP A 81 15.51 24.34 11.54
CA ASP A 81 14.58 24.18 12.66
C ASP A 81 13.18 24.76 12.40
N TRP A 82 13.00 25.54 11.34
CA TRP A 82 11.70 26.10 10.95
C TRP A 82 10.85 25.14 10.10
N ILE A 83 11.43 24.06 9.58
CA ILE A 83 10.68 22.99 8.89
C ILE A 83 9.93 22.18 9.94
N ASP A 84 8.75 21.63 9.63
CA ASP A 84 8.07 20.76 10.61
C ASP A 84 8.92 19.52 10.94
N PRO A 85 8.86 19.01 12.20
CA PRO A 85 9.74 17.95 12.65
C PRO A 85 9.64 16.65 11.84
N GLU A 86 8.44 16.28 11.40
CA GLU A 86 8.24 15.04 10.65
C GLU A 86 8.93 15.11 9.28
N LEU A 87 8.72 16.20 8.53
CA LEU A 87 9.44 16.40 7.27
C LEU A 87 10.94 16.47 7.49
N ARG A 88 11.40 17.14 8.56
CA ARG A 88 12.82 17.25 8.90
C ARG A 88 13.45 15.88 9.10
N ASP A 89 12.81 15.02 9.89
CA ASP A 89 13.28 13.65 10.15
C ASP A 89 13.31 12.82 8.85
N LEU A 90 12.30 12.98 8.00
CA LEU A 90 12.25 12.29 6.71
C LEU A 90 13.38 12.75 5.78
N VAL A 91 13.55 14.06 5.55
CA VAL A 91 14.57 14.55 4.60
C VAL A 91 16.00 14.36 5.11
N THR A 92 16.21 14.25 6.42
CA THR A 92 17.55 14.00 6.99
C THR A 92 17.87 12.52 7.17
N ASP A 93 16.90 11.62 6.99
CA ASP A 93 17.14 10.18 6.96
C ASP A 93 17.88 9.78 5.67
N THR A 94 19.21 9.73 5.73
CA THR A 94 20.07 9.35 4.60
C THR A 94 20.42 7.87 4.56
N ARG A 95 19.90 7.04 5.48
CA ARG A 95 20.25 5.60 5.57
C ARG A 95 19.86 4.80 4.33
N TRP A 96 18.95 5.31 3.51
CA TRP A 96 18.58 4.67 2.24
C TRP A 96 19.63 4.84 1.13
N LEU A 97 20.62 5.71 1.33
CA LEU A 97 21.77 5.91 0.45
C LEU A 97 22.91 4.93 0.75
N GLU A 98 22.90 4.31 1.93
CA GLU A 98 23.93 3.37 2.34
C GLU A 98 23.85 2.10 1.48
N PRO A 99 24.99 1.59 0.99
CA PRO A 99 25.03 0.33 0.26
C PRO A 99 24.53 -0.82 1.15
N GLU A 100 23.55 -1.57 0.65
CA GLU A 100 22.99 -2.74 1.32
C GLU A 100 22.72 -3.84 0.30
N ILE A 101 22.91 -5.10 0.70
CA ILE A 101 22.67 -6.29 -0.12
C ILE A 101 21.76 -7.28 0.59
N ASP A 102 21.06 -8.10 -0.17
CA ASP A 102 20.27 -9.21 0.36
C ASP A 102 21.09 -10.49 0.62
N SER A 103 20.44 -11.59 0.97
CA SER A 103 21.12 -12.86 1.25
C SER A 103 21.73 -13.53 0.01
N THR A 104 21.46 -13.03 -1.18
CA THR A 104 22.06 -13.49 -2.45
C THR A 104 23.16 -12.57 -2.96
N GLY A 105 23.39 -11.43 -2.29
CA GLY A 105 24.33 -10.41 -2.72
C GLY A 105 23.74 -9.37 -3.68
N ALA A 106 22.44 -9.41 -3.95
CA ALA A 106 21.79 -8.43 -4.81
C ALA A 106 21.63 -7.09 -4.09
N SER A 107 21.91 -5.99 -4.80
CA SER A 107 21.78 -4.63 -4.26
C SER A 107 20.35 -4.30 -3.86
N LEU A 108 20.20 -3.64 -2.72
CA LEU A 108 18.92 -3.14 -2.19
C LEU A 108 18.73 -1.65 -2.43
N ALA A 109 19.62 -1.01 -3.19
CA ALA A 109 19.65 0.43 -3.34
C ALA A 109 18.30 0.97 -3.88
N ASP A 110 17.71 0.32 -4.89
CA ASP A 110 16.42 0.74 -5.47
C ASP A 110 15.24 0.47 -4.54
N LEU A 111 15.31 -0.62 -3.76
CA LEU A 111 14.33 -0.90 -2.72
C LEU A 111 14.37 0.16 -1.63
N ARG A 112 15.55 0.52 -1.11
CA ARG A 112 15.68 1.54 -0.06
C ARG A 112 15.22 2.91 -0.54
N ARG A 113 15.50 3.25 -1.79
CA ARG A 113 14.95 4.44 -2.45
C ARG A 113 13.42 4.43 -2.49
N GLU A 114 12.83 3.30 -2.87
CA GLU A 114 11.37 3.16 -2.95
C GLU A 114 10.71 3.26 -1.56
N GLU A 115 11.26 2.59 -0.54
CA GLU A 115 10.79 2.69 0.85
C GLU A 115 10.88 4.13 1.39
N HIS A 116 12.00 4.82 1.13
CA HIS A 116 12.17 6.23 1.49
C HIS A 116 11.15 7.13 0.79
N SER A 117 11.00 6.94 -0.52
CA SER A 117 10.01 7.64 -1.34
C SER A 117 8.60 7.44 -0.79
N LEU A 118 8.21 6.23 -0.39
CA LEU A 118 6.87 5.98 0.14
C LEU A 118 6.60 6.74 1.44
N ARG A 119 7.58 6.77 2.36
CA ARG A 119 7.45 7.55 3.61
C ARG A 119 7.25 9.04 3.32
N LEU A 120 8.03 9.59 2.39
CA LEU A 120 7.87 10.98 1.93
C LEU A 120 6.52 11.23 1.25
N ARG A 121 6.07 10.33 0.37
CA ARG A 121 4.78 10.44 -0.33
C ARG A 121 3.62 10.51 0.65
N ARG A 122 3.62 9.66 1.68
CA ARG A 122 2.58 9.67 2.73
C ARG A 122 2.50 11.05 3.36
N HIS A 123 3.64 11.58 3.81
CA HIS A 123 3.71 12.92 4.39
C HIS A 123 3.22 14.00 3.41
N GLY A 124 3.74 14.02 2.17
CA GLY A 124 3.35 15.02 1.17
C GLY A 124 1.87 14.96 0.78
N LEU A 125 1.34 13.76 0.56
CA LEU A 125 -0.04 13.57 0.12
C LEU A 125 -1.06 13.84 1.24
N LEU A 126 -0.79 13.40 2.48
CA LEU A 126 -1.68 13.65 3.62
C LEU A 126 -1.87 15.15 3.90
N ARG A 127 -0.91 16.00 3.52
CA ARG A 127 -1.05 17.47 3.62
C ARG A 127 -1.80 18.08 2.45
N SER A 128 -1.72 17.48 1.27
CA SER A 128 -2.38 17.97 0.05
C SER A 128 -3.87 17.63 -0.03
N ILE A 129 -4.35 16.77 0.88
CA ILE A 129 -5.65 16.14 0.82
C ILE A 129 -6.43 16.41 2.12
N ASN A 130 -7.73 16.67 1.99
CA ASN A 130 -8.60 16.81 3.15
C ASN A 130 -8.97 15.43 3.75
N THR A 131 -8.29 15.03 4.81
CA THR A 131 -8.51 13.72 5.45
C THR A 131 -9.90 13.56 6.06
N SER A 132 -10.59 14.65 6.42
CA SER A 132 -11.93 14.59 7.03
C SER A 132 -13.05 14.19 6.06
N GLU A 133 -12.76 14.13 4.76
CA GLU A 133 -13.74 13.79 3.71
C GLU A 133 -13.50 12.42 3.07
N ARG A 134 -12.51 11.67 3.54
CA ARG A 134 -12.10 10.38 2.95
C ARG A 134 -13.09 9.24 3.13
N GLY A 135 -14.12 9.42 3.96
CA GLY A 135 -15.19 8.45 4.17
C GLY A 135 -14.76 7.20 4.95
N LEU A 136 -15.74 6.55 5.56
CA LEU A 136 -15.56 5.32 6.33
C LEU A 136 -15.20 4.14 5.42
N VAL A 137 -14.17 3.37 5.79
CA VAL A 137 -13.80 2.09 5.14
C VAL A 137 -14.37 0.92 5.93
N SER A 138 -15.19 0.10 5.29
CA SER A 138 -15.60 -1.19 5.84
C SER A 138 -14.64 -2.28 5.39
N VAL A 139 -13.86 -2.80 6.34
CA VAL A 139 -12.92 -3.88 6.10
C VAL A 139 -13.65 -5.22 6.22
N ILE A 140 -13.61 -6.01 5.14
CA ILE A 140 -14.25 -7.31 5.05
C ILE A 140 -13.20 -8.39 5.25
N ALA A 141 -13.18 -8.98 6.45
CA ALA A 141 -12.28 -10.08 6.80
C ALA A 141 -13.09 -11.38 6.89
N ALA A 142 -12.86 -12.32 5.97
CA ALA A 142 -13.53 -13.62 5.99
C ALA A 142 -12.53 -14.73 6.27
N SER A 143 -12.83 -15.57 7.26
CA SER A 143 -11.91 -16.61 7.70
C SER A 143 -12.63 -17.93 7.91
N ARG A 144 -11.95 -19.04 7.58
CA ARG A 144 -12.32 -20.41 8.00
C ARG A 144 -11.42 -20.93 9.14
N ARG A 145 -10.58 -20.05 9.70
CA ARG A 145 -9.42 -20.37 10.54
C ARG A 145 -9.56 -19.64 11.87
N PRO A 146 -10.35 -20.16 12.84
CA PRO A 146 -10.56 -19.50 14.13
C PRO A 146 -9.24 -19.18 14.87
N ALA A 147 -8.19 -19.99 14.68
CA ALA A 147 -6.88 -19.75 15.27
C ALA A 147 -6.17 -18.49 14.75
N LEU A 148 -6.57 -17.93 13.61
CA LEU A 148 -5.99 -16.71 13.04
C LEU A 148 -6.77 -15.44 13.40
N THR A 149 -7.88 -15.56 14.15
CA THR A 149 -8.71 -14.42 14.53
C THR A 149 -7.92 -13.38 15.32
N ALA A 150 -7.20 -13.80 16.37
CA ALA A 150 -6.37 -12.88 17.16
C ALA A 150 -5.31 -12.18 16.31
N PHE A 151 -4.64 -12.92 15.41
CA PHE A 151 -3.65 -12.36 14.49
C PHE A 151 -4.28 -11.33 13.54
N THR A 152 -5.42 -11.65 12.93
CA THR A 152 -6.14 -10.76 12.01
C THR A 152 -6.55 -9.46 12.71
N LEU A 153 -7.15 -9.55 13.90
CA LEU A 153 -7.55 -8.39 14.68
C LEU A 153 -6.35 -7.55 15.12
N ALA A 154 -5.21 -8.17 15.47
CA ALA A 154 -3.98 -7.45 15.79
C ALA A 154 -3.43 -6.66 14.59
N GLN A 155 -3.50 -7.20 13.37
CA GLN A 155 -3.09 -6.48 12.16
C GLN A 155 -4.03 -5.31 11.84
N LEU A 156 -5.35 -5.51 11.99
CA LEU A 156 -6.35 -4.46 11.81
C LEU A 156 -6.24 -3.35 12.86
N ALA A 157 -5.97 -3.70 14.12
CA ALA A 157 -5.84 -2.74 15.22
C ALA A 157 -4.67 -1.77 15.02
N ARG A 158 -3.69 -2.14 14.19
CA ARG A 158 -2.54 -1.31 13.84
C ARG A 158 -2.81 -0.32 12.71
N GLN A 159 -3.98 -0.34 12.08
CA GLN A 159 -4.28 0.58 10.97
C GLN A 159 -4.38 2.03 11.47
N ARG A 160 -3.75 2.96 10.74
CA ARG A 160 -3.67 4.39 11.10
C ARG A 160 -4.10 5.26 9.93
N HIS A 161 -4.43 6.52 10.22
CA HIS A 161 -4.83 7.53 9.23
C HIS A 161 -6.05 7.12 8.38
N VAL A 162 -6.95 6.32 8.98
CA VAL A 162 -8.17 5.83 8.35
C VAL A 162 -9.29 5.76 9.38
N ASP A 163 -10.48 6.21 8.98
CA ASP A 163 -11.71 5.90 9.70
C ASP A 163 -12.23 4.56 9.17
N MET A 164 -12.32 3.55 10.03
CA MET A 164 -12.72 2.21 9.62
C MET A 164 -13.67 1.52 10.58
N GLU A 165 -14.41 0.57 10.03
CA GLU A 165 -15.13 -0.48 10.74
C GLU A 165 -14.75 -1.84 10.15
N VAL A 166 -14.97 -2.92 10.90
CA VAL A 166 -14.70 -4.28 10.46
C VAL A 166 -16.00 -5.07 10.38
N VAL A 167 -16.22 -5.78 9.28
CA VAL A 167 -17.17 -6.88 9.22
C VAL A 167 -16.39 -8.18 9.11
N TYR A 168 -16.35 -8.93 10.20
CA TYR A 168 -15.67 -10.22 10.26
C TYR A 168 -16.66 -11.34 9.95
N ALA A 169 -16.43 -12.06 8.86
CA ALA A 169 -17.20 -13.24 8.50
C ALA A 169 -16.53 -14.52 9.06
N ALA A 170 -17.12 -15.05 10.13
CA ALA A 170 -16.77 -16.35 10.70
C ALA A 170 -17.37 -17.46 9.82
N HIS A 171 -16.56 -18.01 8.91
CA HIS A 171 -17.01 -18.97 7.91
C HIS A 171 -16.77 -20.41 8.40
N GLY A 172 -17.84 -21.06 8.85
CA GLY A 172 -17.82 -22.45 9.30
C GLY A 172 -17.32 -22.64 10.74
N PHE A 173 -17.34 -21.57 11.55
CA PHE A 173 -17.08 -21.63 12.99
C PHE A 173 -17.90 -20.56 13.75
N PRO A 174 -18.13 -20.73 15.07
CA PRO A 174 -19.00 -19.82 15.83
C PRO A 174 -18.48 -18.38 15.87
N ALA A 175 -19.36 -17.41 15.64
CA ALA A 175 -19.05 -15.98 15.72
C ALA A 175 -18.54 -15.55 17.12
N GLU A 176 -18.91 -16.29 18.16
CA GLU A 176 -18.46 -16.03 19.54
C GLU A 176 -16.94 -16.09 19.70
N VAL A 177 -16.24 -16.91 18.93
CA VAL A 177 -14.77 -16.95 18.92
C VAL A 177 -14.20 -15.57 18.56
N VAL A 178 -14.78 -14.93 17.55
CA VAL A 178 -14.36 -13.58 17.12
C VAL A 178 -14.73 -12.53 18.15
N ARG A 179 -15.95 -12.60 18.71
CA ARG A 179 -16.39 -11.63 19.73
C ARG A 179 -15.53 -11.65 20.99
N GLN A 180 -15.01 -12.82 21.37
CA GLN A 180 -14.12 -12.96 22.52
C GLN A 180 -12.77 -12.30 22.28
N GLU A 181 -12.16 -12.52 21.11
CA GLU A 181 -10.89 -11.89 20.73
C GLU A 181 -11.05 -10.38 20.48
N ALA A 182 -12.23 -9.93 20.07
CA ALA A 182 -12.51 -8.54 19.73
C ALA A 182 -12.90 -7.64 20.91
N ARG A 183 -12.86 -8.13 22.16
CA ARG A 183 -13.33 -7.38 23.34
C ARG A 183 -12.65 -6.01 23.51
N ASP A 184 -11.35 -5.96 23.26
CA ASP A 184 -10.53 -4.74 23.38
C ASP A 184 -10.14 -4.17 22.01
N PHE A 185 -10.85 -4.58 20.95
CA PHE A 185 -10.55 -4.12 19.59
C PHE A 185 -10.93 -2.63 19.44
N PRO A 186 -10.00 -1.77 18.94
CA PRO A 186 -10.18 -0.32 19.02
C PRO A 186 -11.19 0.26 18.01
N PHE A 187 -11.70 -0.54 17.07
CA PHE A 187 -12.60 -0.08 16.01
C PHE A 187 -13.96 -0.79 16.08
N PRO A 188 -15.04 -0.19 15.53
CA PRO A 188 -16.32 -0.86 15.41
C PRO A 188 -16.18 -2.18 14.65
N ILE A 189 -16.76 -3.26 15.20
CA ILE A 189 -16.70 -4.58 14.59
C ILE A 189 -18.06 -5.26 14.65
N GLN A 190 -18.48 -5.79 13.50
CA GLN A 190 -19.62 -6.69 13.37
C GLN A 190 -19.12 -8.08 13.00
N VAL A 191 -19.74 -9.12 13.57
CA VAL A 191 -19.40 -10.51 13.25
C VAL A 191 -20.60 -11.20 12.62
N VAL A 192 -20.40 -11.77 11.44
CA VAL A 192 -21.39 -12.57 10.72
C VAL A 192 -20.95 -14.03 10.74
N GLU A 193 -21.83 -14.92 11.17
CA GLU A 193 -21.60 -16.36 11.15
C GLU A 193 -22.20 -16.95 9.87
N LEU A 194 -21.42 -17.70 9.11
CA LEU A 194 -21.85 -18.38 7.88
C LEU A 194 -21.49 -19.86 7.93
N GLY A 195 -22.31 -20.69 7.28
CA GLY A 195 -22.10 -22.14 7.23
C GLY A 195 -20.83 -22.53 6.47
N ARG A 196 -20.23 -23.67 6.82
CA ARG A 196 -18.97 -24.17 6.20
C ARG A 196 -19.07 -24.44 4.69
N GLU A 197 -20.28 -24.73 4.22
CA GLU A 197 -20.57 -25.07 2.82
C GLU A 197 -20.95 -23.84 1.97
N THR A 198 -21.02 -22.64 2.58
CA THR A 198 -21.32 -21.41 1.84
C THR A 198 -20.16 -21.10 0.89
N VAL A 199 -20.48 -20.74 -0.36
CA VAL A 199 -19.47 -20.37 -1.35
C VAL A 199 -18.75 -19.10 -0.88
N PHE A 200 -17.43 -19.04 -1.06
CA PHE A 200 -16.64 -17.94 -0.50
C PHE A 200 -17.07 -16.56 -1.01
N GLY A 201 -17.48 -16.45 -2.28
CA GLY A 201 -18.06 -15.20 -2.81
C GLY A 201 -19.30 -14.75 -2.04
N ASP A 202 -20.21 -15.67 -1.71
CA ASP A 202 -21.43 -15.37 -0.95
C ASP A 202 -21.13 -15.00 0.50
N VAL A 203 -20.07 -15.56 1.10
CA VAL A 203 -19.56 -15.16 2.41
C VAL A 203 -19.12 -13.69 2.41
N ILE A 204 -18.39 -13.26 1.39
CA ILE A 204 -17.96 -11.87 1.25
C ILE A 204 -19.18 -10.97 1.00
N ASN A 205 -20.09 -11.36 0.12
CA ASN A 205 -21.31 -10.59 -0.18
C ASN A 205 -22.16 -10.37 1.08
N ALA A 206 -22.41 -11.42 1.86
CA ALA A 206 -23.19 -11.34 3.10
C ALA A 206 -22.51 -10.44 4.16
N ALA A 207 -21.18 -10.38 4.18
CA ALA A 207 -20.45 -9.44 5.03
C ALA A 207 -20.58 -8.00 4.54
N VAL A 208 -20.48 -7.76 3.23
CA VAL A 208 -20.69 -6.43 2.62
C VAL A 208 -22.11 -5.91 2.86
N GLU A 209 -23.13 -6.76 2.93
CA GLU A 209 -24.50 -6.36 3.29
C GLU A 209 -24.60 -5.75 4.70
N ARG A 210 -23.65 -6.03 5.60
CA ARG A 210 -23.58 -5.44 6.95
C ARG A 210 -22.68 -4.21 7.04
N ALA A 211 -21.95 -3.90 5.97
CA ALA A 211 -21.06 -2.75 5.89
C ALA A 211 -21.86 -1.44 5.76
N SER A 212 -21.45 -0.43 6.51
CA SER A 212 -22.01 0.93 6.49
C SER A 212 -21.10 1.93 5.76
N GLY A 213 -19.82 1.63 5.63
CA GLY A 213 -18.80 2.47 5.02
C GLY A 213 -19.04 2.79 3.55
N ARG A 214 -18.40 3.87 3.10
CA ARG A 214 -18.38 4.29 1.69
C ARG A 214 -17.55 3.32 0.86
N TYR A 215 -16.46 2.82 1.42
CA TYR A 215 -15.53 1.92 0.74
C TYR A 215 -15.61 0.52 1.33
N ILE A 216 -15.42 -0.47 0.47
CA ILE A 216 -15.23 -1.88 0.83
C ILE A 216 -13.77 -2.21 0.59
N ALA A 217 -13.06 -2.67 1.62
CA ALA A 217 -11.70 -3.19 1.51
C ALA A 217 -11.68 -4.66 1.88
N LYS A 218 -11.17 -5.53 1.01
CA LYS A 218 -11.01 -6.96 1.31
C LYS A 218 -9.74 -7.20 2.11
N TRP A 219 -9.81 -8.12 3.08
CA TRP A 219 -8.70 -8.47 3.95
C TRP A 219 -8.55 -10.00 4.08
N ASP A 220 -7.33 -10.51 3.89
CA ASP A 220 -7.00 -11.92 4.07
C ASP A 220 -6.45 -12.15 5.50
N ASP A 221 -6.90 -13.21 6.18
CA ASP A 221 -6.68 -13.46 7.62
C ASP A 221 -5.29 -14.02 7.97
N ASP A 222 -4.43 -14.29 7.00
CA ASP A 222 -3.10 -14.91 7.19
C ASP A 222 -1.91 -14.09 6.71
N ASP A 223 -2.14 -12.94 6.09
CA ASP A 223 -1.09 -12.08 5.57
C ASP A 223 -0.71 -10.96 6.54
N TRP A 224 0.49 -10.41 6.39
CA TRP A 224 0.92 -9.23 7.14
C TRP A 224 0.71 -7.97 6.31
N TYR A 225 0.12 -6.96 6.95
CA TYR A 225 -0.22 -5.68 6.33
C TYR A 225 0.49 -4.54 7.03
N SER A 226 0.94 -3.56 6.24
CA SER A 226 1.47 -2.29 6.74
C SER A 226 0.43 -1.58 7.61
N PRO A 227 0.83 -0.93 8.73
CA PRO A 227 -0.05 -0.06 9.52
C PRO A 227 -0.76 1.04 8.72
N ASP A 228 -0.19 1.45 7.58
CA ASP A 228 -0.78 2.47 6.72
C ASP A 228 -1.46 1.88 5.47
N HIS A 229 -1.69 0.56 5.42
CA HIS A 229 -2.21 -0.13 4.23
C HIS A 229 -3.51 0.49 3.70
N LEU A 230 -4.52 0.67 4.57
CA LEU A 230 -5.80 1.24 4.14
C LEU A 230 -5.69 2.73 3.78
N SER A 231 -4.83 3.48 4.49
CA SER A 231 -4.56 4.89 4.16
C SER A 231 -3.88 5.02 2.78
N ASP A 232 -2.95 4.13 2.44
CA ASP A 232 -2.32 4.11 1.11
C ASP A 232 -3.34 3.83 0.00
N LEU A 233 -4.31 2.93 0.24
CA LEU A 233 -5.39 2.67 -0.72
C LEU A 233 -6.33 3.88 -0.87
N LEU A 234 -6.69 4.55 0.23
CA LEU A 234 -7.51 5.77 0.17
C LEU A 234 -6.81 6.91 -0.58
N LEU A 235 -5.52 7.11 -0.28
CA LEU A 235 -4.67 8.04 -1.02
C LEU A 235 -4.70 7.74 -2.52
N ALA A 236 -4.49 6.48 -2.88
CA ALA A 236 -4.54 6.04 -4.26
C ALA A 236 -5.89 6.25 -4.93
N LYS A 237 -6.99 5.97 -4.23
CA LYS A 237 -8.34 6.20 -4.75
C LYS A 237 -8.54 7.67 -5.11
N GLU A 238 -8.04 8.57 -4.28
CA GLU A 238 -8.18 10.01 -4.48
C GLU A 238 -7.33 10.55 -5.63
N TYR A 239 -6.01 10.29 -5.63
CA TYR A 239 -5.16 10.87 -6.68
C TYR A 239 -5.32 10.18 -8.05
N SER A 240 -5.75 8.91 -8.08
CA SER A 240 -5.94 8.18 -9.33
C SER A 240 -7.34 8.34 -9.92
N GLY A 241 -8.35 8.56 -9.08
CA GLY A 241 -9.76 8.54 -9.45
C GLY A 241 -10.31 7.16 -9.81
N ALA A 242 -9.51 6.09 -9.75
CA ALA A 242 -9.90 4.77 -10.25
C ALA A 242 -11.00 4.11 -9.41
N ASP A 243 -11.89 3.34 -10.02
CA ASP A 243 -13.01 2.68 -9.34
C ASP A 243 -12.56 1.61 -8.35
N VAL A 244 -11.49 0.91 -8.69
CA VAL A 244 -10.80 -0.05 -7.81
C VAL A 244 -9.34 0.36 -7.64
N VAL A 245 -8.85 0.23 -6.41
CA VAL A 245 -7.43 0.36 -6.10
C VAL A 245 -6.93 -0.89 -5.38
N GLY A 246 -5.64 -1.19 -5.52
CA GLY A 246 -5.03 -2.31 -4.79
C GLY A 246 -3.53 -2.40 -5.01
N MET A 247 -2.87 -3.17 -4.14
CA MET A 247 -1.43 -3.42 -4.21
C MET A 247 -1.14 -4.69 -5.05
N PRO A 248 0.02 -4.78 -5.72
CA PRO A 248 0.51 -6.06 -6.18
C PRO A 248 0.98 -6.95 -5.02
N THR A 249 0.92 -8.26 -5.19
CA THR A 249 1.65 -9.21 -4.34
C THR A 249 3.14 -9.20 -4.71
N GLU A 250 3.94 -8.39 -4.03
CA GLU A 250 5.39 -8.32 -4.27
C GLU A 250 6.23 -9.16 -3.31
N TYR A 251 5.81 -9.27 -2.06
CA TYR A 251 6.58 -9.94 -1.00
C TYR A 251 5.88 -11.22 -0.55
N TYR A 252 6.70 -12.25 -0.32
CA TYR A 252 6.25 -13.55 0.15
C TYR A 252 7.17 -14.05 1.25
N TYR A 253 6.61 -14.52 2.35
CA TYR A 253 7.34 -15.32 3.33
C TYR A 253 7.00 -16.79 3.10
N LEU A 254 8.00 -17.57 2.68
CA LEU A 254 7.89 -19.00 2.41
C LEU A 254 8.29 -19.77 3.68
N GLU A 255 7.31 -19.97 4.57
CA GLU A 255 7.52 -20.57 5.89
C GLU A 255 8.24 -21.93 5.85
N PRO A 256 7.92 -22.87 4.91
CA PRO A 256 8.61 -24.16 4.85
C PRO A 256 10.10 -24.07 4.54
N LEU A 257 10.55 -22.95 3.96
CA LEU A 257 11.93 -22.72 3.58
C LEU A 257 12.61 -21.68 4.48
N ASP A 258 11.86 -21.04 5.37
CA ASP A 258 12.30 -19.89 6.18
C ASP A 258 13.01 -18.83 5.34
N ILE A 259 12.37 -18.40 4.25
CA ILE A 259 12.88 -17.32 3.39
C ILE A 259 11.80 -16.30 3.07
N THR A 260 12.23 -15.03 2.98
CA THR A 260 11.42 -13.96 2.43
C THR A 260 11.89 -13.63 1.02
N VAL A 261 10.95 -13.45 0.09
CA VAL A 261 11.23 -13.22 -1.32
C VAL A 261 10.48 -11.98 -1.81
N ARG A 262 11.19 -11.08 -2.50
CA ARG A 262 10.59 -9.99 -3.27
C ARG A 262 10.60 -10.35 -4.75
N ARG A 263 9.44 -10.35 -5.40
CA ARG A 263 9.33 -10.65 -6.84
C ARG A 263 9.76 -9.49 -7.73
N GLY A 264 9.36 -8.25 -7.41
CA GLY A 264 9.73 -7.05 -8.18
C GLY A 264 9.21 -6.99 -9.63
N ARG A 265 8.25 -7.84 -10.01
CA ARG A 265 7.81 -8.00 -11.41
C ARG A 265 6.73 -7.01 -11.87
N TRP A 266 6.04 -6.38 -10.93
CA TRP A 266 4.87 -5.55 -11.22
C TRP A 266 5.24 -4.09 -11.37
N ARG A 267 4.84 -3.44 -12.47
CA ARG A 267 4.89 -1.97 -12.53
C ARG A 267 3.94 -1.38 -11.48
N THR A 268 4.39 -0.42 -10.68
CA THR A 268 3.61 0.20 -9.60
C THR A 268 3.19 1.61 -10.00
N GLU A 269 2.22 2.17 -9.28
CA GLU A 269 1.71 3.53 -9.46
C GLU A 269 1.17 3.80 -10.87
N ILE A 270 0.39 2.84 -11.41
CA ILE A 270 -0.19 2.92 -12.76
C ILE A 270 -1.65 2.47 -12.79
N MET A 271 -2.39 2.92 -13.81
CA MET A 271 -3.60 2.21 -14.23
C MET A 271 -3.22 0.81 -14.69
N ALA A 272 -3.98 -0.18 -14.27
CA ALA A 272 -3.71 -1.59 -14.48
C ALA A 272 -5.02 -2.35 -14.76
N ASP A 273 -4.87 -3.62 -15.09
CA ASP A 273 -5.94 -4.62 -15.26
C ASP A 273 -6.05 -5.56 -14.04
N LEU A 274 -5.02 -5.58 -13.19
CA LEU A 274 -4.91 -6.53 -12.07
C LEU A 274 -4.22 -5.93 -10.84
N VAL A 275 -4.83 -6.20 -9.69
CA VAL A 275 -4.29 -6.01 -8.34
C VAL A 275 -4.44 -7.31 -7.53
N SER A 276 -3.78 -7.39 -6.37
CA SER A 276 -3.95 -8.53 -5.47
C SER A 276 -5.37 -8.57 -4.89
N GLY A 277 -5.96 -9.76 -4.91
CA GLY A 277 -7.22 -10.04 -4.22
C GLY A 277 -7.18 -9.75 -2.72
N ALA A 278 -6.00 -9.82 -2.09
CA ALA A 278 -5.81 -9.54 -0.67
C ALA A 278 -5.85 -8.03 -0.32
N THR A 279 -5.95 -7.14 -1.32
CA THR A 279 -5.73 -5.69 -1.13
C THR A 279 -6.70 -4.80 -1.91
N LEU A 280 -7.73 -5.39 -2.52
CA LEU A 280 -8.68 -4.63 -3.32
C LEU A 280 -9.51 -3.72 -2.41
N MET A 281 -9.70 -2.49 -2.87
CA MET A 281 -10.66 -1.55 -2.29
C MET A 281 -11.42 -0.83 -3.40
N LEU A 282 -12.72 -0.65 -3.21
CA LEU A 282 -13.62 0.02 -4.14
C LEU A 282 -14.78 0.68 -3.40
N GLU A 283 -15.53 1.54 -4.07
CA GLU A 283 -16.75 2.09 -3.48
C GLU A 283 -17.81 1.00 -3.32
N ARG A 284 -18.53 1.04 -2.20
CA ARG A 284 -19.64 0.11 -1.93
C ARG A 284 -20.73 0.20 -2.99
N ALA A 285 -20.99 1.40 -3.52
CA ALA A 285 -21.92 1.61 -4.62
C ALA A 285 -21.48 0.86 -5.89
N THR A 286 -20.21 1.00 -6.29
CA THR A 286 -19.62 0.25 -7.42
C THR A 286 -19.72 -1.25 -7.20
N PHE A 287 -19.42 -1.73 -5.99
CA PHE A 287 -19.54 -3.15 -5.65
C PHE A 287 -20.99 -3.67 -5.84
N GLN A 288 -21.98 -2.87 -5.41
CA GLN A 288 -23.40 -3.21 -5.57
C GLN A 288 -23.83 -3.17 -7.05
N GLU A 289 -23.38 -2.18 -7.81
CA GLU A 289 -23.70 -2.01 -9.23
C GLU A 289 -23.23 -3.20 -10.08
N ILE A 290 -22.01 -3.70 -9.83
CA ILE A 290 -21.46 -4.86 -10.56
C ILE A 290 -22.00 -6.21 -10.04
N GLY A 291 -22.85 -6.20 -9.02
CA GLY A 291 -23.46 -7.41 -8.43
C GLY A 291 -22.56 -8.20 -7.47
N GLY A 292 -21.49 -7.59 -6.96
CA GLY A 292 -20.59 -8.18 -5.97
C GLY A 292 -19.76 -9.37 -6.48
N PHE A 293 -19.34 -10.25 -5.55
CA PHE A 293 -18.60 -11.46 -5.91
C PHE A 293 -19.53 -12.52 -6.52
N GLN A 294 -19.11 -13.09 -7.65
CA GLN A 294 -19.81 -14.23 -8.24
C GLN A 294 -19.65 -15.49 -7.36
N PRO A 295 -20.67 -16.36 -7.28
CA PRO A 295 -20.63 -17.59 -6.48
C PRO A 295 -19.82 -18.68 -7.19
N VAL A 296 -18.51 -18.47 -7.31
CA VAL A 296 -17.57 -19.42 -7.93
C VAL A 296 -16.60 -19.98 -6.89
N PRO A 297 -16.15 -21.25 -7.04
CA PRO A 297 -15.19 -21.85 -6.11
C PRO A 297 -13.80 -21.20 -6.12
N GLN A 298 -13.37 -20.63 -7.26
CA GLN A 298 -12.04 -20.05 -7.44
C GLN A 298 -12.07 -18.86 -8.42
N GLY A 299 -11.10 -17.95 -8.26
CA GLY A 299 -10.93 -16.79 -9.13
C GLY A 299 -11.98 -15.70 -8.95
N GLY A 300 -12.60 -15.63 -7.76
CA GLY A 300 -13.59 -14.59 -7.43
C GLY A 300 -13.03 -13.18 -7.64
N ASP A 301 -11.83 -12.89 -7.12
CA ASP A 301 -11.20 -11.57 -7.25
C ASP A 301 -10.98 -11.17 -8.71
N THR A 302 -10.45 -12.07 -9.54
CA THR A 302 -10.25 -11.80 -10.98
C THR A 302 -11.56 -11.54 -11.70
N ARG A 303 -12.65 -12.23 -11.32
CA ARG A 303 -13.97 -12.00 -11.93
C ARG A 303 -14.58 -10.67 -11.48
N LEU A 304 -14.39 -10.28 -10.22
CA LEU A 304 -14.81 -8.97 -9.73
C LEU A 304 -14.13 -7.84 -10.52
N LEU A 305 -12.80 -7.91 -10.68
CA LEU A 305 -12.04 -6.92 -11.45
C LEU A 305 -12.51 -6.84 -12.91
N ARG A 306 -12.74 -7.99 -13.56
CA ARG A 306 -13.31 -8.02 -14.92
C ARG A 306 -14.72 -7.45 -15.01
N ALA A 307 -15.55 -7.62 -13.97
CA ALA A 307 -16.88 -7.05 -13.93
C ALA A 307 -16.82 -5.52 -13.83
N VAL A 308 -15.88 -4.97 -13.07
CA VAL A 308 -15.61 -3.52 -13.03
C VAL A 308 -15.20 -3.00 -14.40
N GLU A 309 -14.22 -3.64 -15.06
CA GLU A 309 -13.80 -3.24 -16.40
C GLU A 309 -14.94 -3.35 -17.43
N ALA A 310 -15.76 -4.39 -17.34
CA ALA A 310 -16.92 -4.57 -18.22
C ALA A 310 -18.00 -3.50 -18.02
N ALA A 311 -18.09 -2.92 -16.81
CA ALA A 311 -18.94 -1.76 -16.52
C ALA A 311 -18.29 -0.42 -16.93
N GLY A 312 -17.10 -0.45 -17.55
CA GLY A 312 -16.34 0.75 -17.96
C GLY A 312 -15.50 1.36 -16.84
N GLY A 313 -15.41 0.68 -15.69
CA GLY A 313 -14.60 1.11 -14.56
C GLY A 313 -13.10 0.89 -14.77
N THR A 314 -12.31 1.53 -13.91
CA THR A 314 -10.84 1.55 -13.98
C THR A 314 -10.21 0.99 -12.71
N ILE A 315 -9.04 0.38 -12.87
CA ILE A 315 -8.28 -0.22 -11.77
C ILE A 315 -6.91 0.48 -11.67
N TYR A 316 -6.52 0.85 -10.45
CA TYR A 316 -5.21 1.43 -10.18
C TYR A 316 -4.38 0.54 -9.26
N ARG A 317 -3.15 0.26 -9.70
CA ARG A 317 -2.18 -0.52 -8.93
C ARG A 317 -1.18 0.39 -8.25
N THR A 318 -1.14 0.32 -6.92
CA THR A 318 -0.27 1.12 -6.05
C THR A 318 1.12 0.51 -5.91
N HIS A 319 1.92 0.98 -4.96
CA HIS A 319 3.17 0.32 -4.55
C HIS A 319 2.93 -1.09 -3.96
N GLY A 320 3.94 -1.95 -4.00
CA GLY A 320 3.84 -3.34 -3.49
C GLY A 320 4.40 -3.61 -2.10
N MET A 321 4.84 -2.58 -1.38
CA MET A 321 5.59 -2.75 -0.12
C MET A 321 4.73 -2.94 1.14
N GLY A 322 3.41 -2.79 1.04
CA GLY A 322 2.49 -2.78 2.19
C GLY A 322 1.86 -4.14 2.51
N LEU A 323 2.18 -5.20 1.75
CA LEU A 323 1.68 -6.56 1.94
C LEU A 323 2.84 -7.55 1.89
N LEU A 324 2.92 -8.43 2.90
CA LEU A 324 3.77 -9.62 2.89
C LEU A 324 2.88 -10.86 2.97
N VAL A 325 2.86 -11.62 1.88
CA VAL A 325 2.00 -12.79 1.76
C VAL A 325 2.62 -13.98 2.47
N ARG A 326 1.88 -14.61 3.38
CA ARG A 326 2.31 -15.85 4.04
C ARG A 326 2.09 -17.04 3.11
N ARG A 327 3.10 -17.89 2.99
CA ARG A 327 3.00 -19.19 2.32
C ARG A 327 3.41 -20.28 3.30
N SER A 328 2.41 -20.95 3.86
CA SER A 328 2.58 -22.05 4.81
C SER A 328 2.28 -23.40 4.15
N ALA A 329 2.92 -24.47 4.62
CA ALA A 329 2.60 -25.83 4.20
C ALA A 329 1.24 -26.31 4.71
N THR A 330 0.74 -25.74 5.80
CA THR A 330 -0.54 -26.12 6.43
C THR A 330 -1.68 -25.20 6.02
N ALA A 331 -1.39 -24.08 5.36
CA ALA A 331 -2.41 -23.14 4.90
C ALA A 331 -3.16 -23.70 3.67
N GLN A 332 -4.48 -23.76 3.78
CA GLN A 332 -5.38 -24.14 2.68
C GLN A 332 -5.59 -22.94 1.74
N HIS A 333 -4.54 -22.48 1.07
CA HIS A 333 -4.67 -21.43 0.07
C HIS A 333 -5.45 -21.93 -1.14
N THR A 334 -6.32 -21.08 -1.70
CA THR A 334 -7.04 -21.36 -2.95
C THR A 334 -6.12 -21.31 -4.19
N TRP A 335 -4.92 -20.74 -4.04
CA TRP A 335 -3.86 -20.68 -5.06
C TRP A 335 -2.57 -21.31 -4.52
N GLN A 336 -2.09 -22.38 -5.18
CA GLN A 336 -0.99 -23.24 -4.70
C GLN A 336 0.07 -23.51 -5.78
N PRO A 337 0.77 -22.48 -6.27
CA PRO A 337 1.95 -22.71 -7.11
C PRO A 337 3.07 -23.37 -6.29
N PRO A 338 3.99 -24.11 -6.94
CA PRO A 338 5.15 -24.66 -6.26
C PRO A 338 6.05 -23.56 -5.71
N LEU A 339 6.67 -23.77 -4.54
CA LEU A 339 7.50 -22.75 -3.88
C LEU A 339 8.66 -22.24 -4.76
N SER A 340 9.19 -23.11 -5.63
CA SER A 340 10.24 -22.78 -6.59
C SER A 340 9.83 -21.68 -7.59
N GLU A 341 8.54 -21.52 -7.85
CA GLU A 341 8.02 -20.46 -8.72
C GLU A 341 8.26 -19.08 -8.11
N PHE A 342 8.10 -18.93 -6.79
CA PHE A 342 8.32 -17.66 -6.09
C PHE A 342 9.80 -17.27 -6.12
N ILE A 343 10.69 -18.25 -5.88
CA ILE A 343 12.15 -18.07 -5.87
C ILE A 343 12.67 -17.74 -7.27
N ARG A 344 12.17 -18.44 -8.30
CA ARG A 344 12.66 -18.26 -9.67
C ARG A 344 12.36 -16.85 -10.18
N GLY A 345 13.39 -16.04 -10.37
CA GLY A 345 13.27 -14.65 -10.84
C GLY A 345 12.59 -13.73 -9.82
N SER A 346 12.88 -13.95 -8.53
CA SER A 346 12.79 -12.92 -7.51
C SER A 346 13.80 -11.81 -7.78
N ALA A 347 13.43 -10.57 -7.50
CA ALA A 347 14.36 -9.45 -7.47
C ALA A 347 15.30 -9.54 -6.26
N ASN A 348 14.79 -9.96 -5.10
CA ASN A 348 15.56 -10.08 -3.87
C ASN A 348 15.12 -11.27 -3.01
N GLN A 349 16.04 -11.80 -2.19
CA GLN A 349 15.78 -12.89 -1.25
C GLN A 349 16.53 -12.70 0.07
N TRP A 350 15.87 -13.06 1.16
CA TRP A 350 16.47 -13.06 2.50
C TRP A 350 16.18 -14.36 3.24
N ARG A 351 17.16 -14.79 4.05
CA ARG A 351 16.91 -15.83 5.07
C ARG A 351 16.08 -15.26 6.21
N GLY A 352 15.16 -16.08 6.71
CA GLY A 352 14.25 -15.72 7.78
C GLY A 352 13.04 -14.93 7.32
N PHE A 353 12.18 -14.64 8.30
CA PHE A 353 11.14 -13.65 8.20
C PHE A 353 11.75 -12.23 8.13
N ARG A 354 11.62 -11.55 6.98
CA ARG A 354 12.22 -10.24 6.69
C ARG A 354 11.20 -9.31 6.04
N PRO A 355 10.30 -8.69 6.82
CA PRO A 355 9.30 -7.78 6.28
C PRO A 355 9.97 -6.52 5.73
N THR A 356 9.25 -5.78 4.89
CA THR A 356 9.71 -4.46 4.42
C THR A 356 9.84 -3.51 5.60
N ARG A 357 10.63 -2.44 5.46
CA ARG A 357 10.69 -1.39 6.49
C ARG A 357 9.34 -0.69 6.69
N ILE A 358 8.45 -0.79 5.69
CA ILE A 358 7.10 -0.23 5.67
C ILE A 358 6.12 -1.03 6.54
N LEU A 359 6.34 -2.34 6.72
CA LEU A 359 5.48 -3.17 7.56
C LEU A 359 5.65 -2.90 9.07
N GLU A 360 6.71 -2.19 9.47
CA GLU A 360 7.07 -1.85 10.86
C GLU A 360 7.01 -3.06 11.80
N GLY A 361 8.11 -3.79 12.01
CA GLY A 361 8.24 -4.80 13.08
C GLY A 361 6.99 -5.68 13.30
N SER A 362 6.86 -6.72 12.48
CA SER A 362 5.83 -7.76 12.61
C SER A 362 5.72 -8.33 14.02
#